data_AF-A0A4P6ESL6-F1
#
_entry.id   AF-A0A4P6ESL6-F1
#
_cell.length_a   1.000
_cell.length_b   1.000
_cell.length_c   1.000
_cell.angle_alpha   90.00
_cell.angle_beta   90.00
_cell.angle_gamma   90.00
#
_symmetry.space_group_name_H-M   'P 1'
#
loop_
_entity.id
_entity.type
_entity.pdbx_description
1 polymer ?
#
loop_
_entity_poly.entity_id
_entity_poly.type
_entity_poly.pdbx_seq_one_letter_code
_entity_poly.pdbx_strand_id
1 'polypeptide(L)'
;MNANRGLNIQLRAMPGDEQLIRVHPWAAGPRQGSAAAATLRRASKPELAGHFAAPGAVGDAELARVLSRADIATAFRDPVVEGQSASVMTPELAGRPVIVFDHAHYSEFSDDAAFMIESAAGVGGVGAALRDLVHDPDCRARLGEAGLDFMLTTRSGAAYAEAPFRAGDFALAARPRMPLARDGTQLRRRLGVEKEAIVTDRVGEPAFDLLELA
;
A
#
# COMPACT_ATOMS: atom_id res chain seq x y z
N MET A 1 3.53 11.05 -13.63
CA MET A 1 4.36 9.85 -13.54
C MET A 1 5.56 10.18 -12.66
N ASN A 2 5.64 9.54 -11.49
CA ASN A 2 6.72 9.72 -10.53
C ASN A 2 7.64 8.49 -10.57
N ALA A 3 8.95 8.67 -10.39
CA ALA A 3 9.94 7.61 -10.42
C ALA A 3 9.65 6.49 -9.41
N ASN A 4 9.13 6.87 -8.24
CA ASN A 4 8.80 5.93 -7.18
C ASN A 4 7.52 5.11 -7.43
N ARG A 5 6.83 5.25 -8.58
CA ARG A 5 5.61 4.47 -8.89
C ARG A 5 5.90 3.14 -9.61
N GLY A 6 7.18 2.84 -9.84
CA GLY A 6 7.64 1.57 -10.41
C GLY A 6 7.21 1.27 -11.85
N LEU A 7 6.63 2.22 -12.59
CA LEU A 7 6.27 2.01 -14.00
C LEU A 7 7.48 1.58 -14.86
N ASN A 8 8.68 2.07 -14.53
CA ASN A 8 9.90 1.65 -15.21
C ASN A 8 10.26 0.17 -14.96
N ILE A 9 9.90 -0.41 -13.82
CA ILE A 9 10.17 -1.82 -13.54
C ILE A 9 9.24 -2.72 -14.37
N GLN A 10 7.97 -2.32 -14.48
CA GLN A 10 6.99 -2.98 -15.34
C GLN A 10 7.41 -2.96 -16.82
N LEU A 11 7.76 -1.78 -17.36
CA LEU A 11 8.23 -1.66 -18.75
C LEU A 11 9.57 -2.34 -19.02
N ARG A 12 10.31 -2.75 -17.98
CA ARG A 12 11.52 -3.57 -18.12
C ARG A 12 11.22 -5.06 -18.07
N ALA A 13 10.13 -5.47 -17.45
CA ALA A 13 9.75 -6.87 -17.31
C ALA A 13 9.13 -7.46 -18.58
N MET A 14 8.57 -6.61 -19.45
CA MET A 14 7.80 -7.06 -20.62
C MET A 14 8.63 -7.40 -21.88
N PRO A 15 9.67 -6.64 -22.27
CA PRO A 15 10.35 -6.90 -23.54
C PRO A 15 11.00 -8.29 -23.60
N GLY A 16 10.73 -9.04 -24.66
CA GLY A 16 11.28 -10.38 -24.88
C GLY A 16 10.52 -11.51 -24.19
N ASP A 17 9.45 -11.20 -23.45
CA ASP A 17 8.56 -12.19 -22.85
C ASP A 17 7.34 -12.42 -23.77
N GLU A 18 7.31 -13.57 -24.43
CA GLU A 18 6.24 -13.95 -25.37
C GLU A 18 4.86 -14.03 -24.69
N GLN A 19 4.83 -14.27 -23.37
CA GLN A 19 3.59 -14.33 -22.60
C GLN A 19 3.01 -12.95 -22.32
N LEU A 20 3.88 -11.92 -22.25
CA LEU A 20 3.50 -10.55 -21.93
C LEU A 20 3.29 -9.67 -23.18
N ILE A 21 3.48 -10.20 -24.39
CA ILE A 21 3.31 -9.44 -25.65
C ILE A 21 1.89 -8.90 -25.85
N ARG A 22 0.90 -9.52 -25.21
CA ARG A 22 -0.52 -9.10 -25.26
C ARG A 22 -0.90 -8.11 -24.18
N VAL A 23 0.02 -7.79 -23.26
CA VAL A 23 -0.24 -6.82 -22.20
C VAL A 23 -0.06 -5.41 -22.78
N HIS A 24 -1.06 -4.56 -22.56
CA HIS A 24 -1.07 -3.17 -23.01
C HIS A 24 -1.01 -2.23 -21.79
N PRO A 25 0.19 -1.77 -21.37
CA PRO A 25 0.29 -0.98 -20.15
C PRO A 25 -0.29 0.41 -20.38
N TRP A 26 -1.08 0.85 -19.41
CA TRP A 26 -1.69 2.16 -19.41
C TRP A 26 -1.31 2.93 -18.15
N ALA A 27 -0.79 4.14 -18.32
CA ALA A 27 -0.29 4.98 -17.24
C ALA A 27 -1.01 6.33 -17.16
N ALA A 28 -1.89 6.48 -16.17
CA ALA A 28 -2.47 7.77 -15.80
C ALA A 28 -1.53 8.57 -14.88
N GLY A 29 -1.49 9.88 -15.12
CA GLY A 29 -0.82 10.86 -14.27
C GLY A 29 0.02 11.86 -15.07
N PRO A 30 0.52 12.92 -14.43
CA PRO A 30 1.20 14.02 -15.12
C PRO A 30 2.37 13.55 -16.01
N ARG A 31 2.50 14.11 -17.23
CA ARG A 31 3.59 13.78 -18.18
C ARG A 31 4.84 14.66 -18.01
N GLN A 32 4.91 15.40 -16.91
CA GLN A 32 5.97 16.37 -16.64
C GLN A 32 7.07 15.75 -15.78
N GLY A 33 8.30 16.26 -15.92
CA GLY A 33 9.46 15.87 -15.12
C GLY A 33 10.33 14.78 -15.74
N SER A 34 11.54 14.63 -15.19
CA SER A 34 12.57 13.70 -15.67
C SER A 34 12.13 12.24 -15.61
N ALA A 35 11.37 11.85 -14.58
CA ALA A 35 10.83 10.50 -14.44
C ALA A 35 9.84 10.16 -15.58
N ALA A 36 8.90 11.05 -15.85
CA ALA A 36 7.94 10.89 -16.94
C ALA A 36 8.65 10.80 -18.30
N ALA A 37 9.64 11.66 -18.54
CA ALA A 37 10.44 11.64 -19.77
C ALA A 37 11.23 10.32 -19.91
N ALA A 38 11.79 9.79 -18.83
CA ALA A 38 12.50 8.52 -18.83
C ALA A 38 11.59 7.34 -19.17
N THR A 39 10.39 7.30 -18.60
CA THR A 39 9.37 6.29 -18.92
C THR A 39 8.93 6.39 -20.37
N LEU A 40 8.59 7.59 -20.87
CA LEU A 40 8.16 7.78 -22.25
C LEU A 40 9.24 7.36 -23.25
N ARG A 41 10.52 7.69 -22.99
CA ARG A 41 11.65 7.24 -23.80
C ARG A 41 11.82 5.71 -23.79
N ARG A 42 11.48 5.05 -22.67
CA ARG A 42 11.51 3.58 -22.60
C ARG A 42 10.35 2.98 -23.41
N ALA A 43 9.16 3.55 -23.28
CA ALA A 43 7.97 3.10 -24.00
C ALA A 43 8.05 3.35 -25.51
N SER A 44 8.86 4.30 -25.97
CA SER A 44 9.10 4.56 -27.39
C SER A 44 10.02 3.53 -28.07
N LYS A 45 10.54 2.54 -27.33
CA LYS A 45 11.34 1.47 -27.94
C LYS A 45 10.47 0.58 -28.83
N PRO A 46 11.00 0.02 -29.93
CA PRO A 46 10.21 -0.78 -30.87
C PRO A 46 9.45 -1.95 -30.23
N GLU A 47 9.99 -2.55 -29.17
CA GLU A 47 9.34 -3.69 -28.51
C GLU A 47 8.08 -3.31 -27.70
N LEU A 48 7.89 -2.01 -27.42
CA LEU A 48 6.77 -1.48 -26.62
C LEU A 48 5.95 -0.43 -27.39
N ALA A 49 6.48 0.07 -28.50
CA ALA A 49 5.84 1.06 -29.34
C ALA A 49 4.52 0.50 -29.89
N GLY A 50 3.41 1.18 -29.63
CA GLY A 50 2.06 0.73 -30.00
C GLY A 50 1.34 -0.11 -28.92
N HIS A 51 2.06 -0.57 -27.89
CA HIS A 51 1.47 -1.34 -26.78
C HIS A 51 1.30 -0.52 -25.50
N PHE A 52 1.94 0.65 -25.40
CA PHE A 52 1.87 1.53 -24.23
C PHE A 52 1.01 2.79 -24.47
N ALA A 53 0.23 3.17 -23.47
CA ALA A 53 -0.55 4.41 -23.49
C ALA A 53 -0.33 5.24 -22.20
N ALA A 54 -0.08 6.54 -22.36
CA ALA A 54 0.02 7.49 -21.24
C ALA A 54 -0.70 8.80 -21.60
N PRO A 55 -2.03 8.89 -21.38
CA PRO A 55 -2.81 10.07 -21.73
C PRO A 55 -2.53 11.27 -20.83
N GLY A 56 -1.77 11.10 -19.75
CA GLY A 56 -1.49 12.17 -18.80
C GLY A 56 -2.44 12.13 -17.61
N ALA A 57 -2.66 13.28 -16.99
CA ALA A 57 -3.68 13.40 -15.96
C ALA A 57 -5.06 13.20 -16.61
N VAL A 58 -5.90 12.39 -15.97
CA VAL A 58 -7.26 12.07 -16.41
C VAL A 58 -8.24 12.45 -15.29
N GLY A 59 -9.47 12.80 -15.66
CA GLY A 59 -10.55 12.98 -14.69
C GLY A 59 -11.22 11.66 -14.31
N ASP A 60 -12.12 11.72 -13.32
CA ASP A 60 -12.74 10.53 -12.70
C ASP A 60 -13.48 9.64 -13.69
N ALA A 61 -14.24 10.22 -14.63
CA ALA A 61 -14.98 9.47 -15.63
C ALA A 61 -14.05 8.66 -16.56
N GLU A 62 -12.93 9.25 -16.95
CA GLU A 62 -11.93 8.58 -17.79
C GLU A 62 -11.16 7.53 -17.01
N LEU A 63 -10.84 7.80 -15.74
CA LEU A 63 -10.24 6.82 -14.84
C LEU A 63 -11.16 5.60 -14.65
N ALA A 64 -12.44 5.81 -14.39
CA ALA A 64 -13.44 4.75 -14.29
C ALA A 64 -13.55 3.93 -15.58
N ARG A 65 -13.54 4.59 -16.74
CA ARG A 65 -13.55 3.92 -18.05
C ARG A 65 -12.30 3.07 -18.29
N VAL A 66 -11.16 3.49 -17.77
CA VAL A 66 -9.92 2.71 -17.88
C VAL A 66 -9.98 1.52 -16.94
N LEU A 67 -10.36 1.74 -15.68
CA LEU A 67 -10.44 0.66 -14.70
C LEU A 67 -11.42 -0.42 -15.11
N SER A 68 -12.55 -0.08 -15.73
CA SER A 68 -13.51 -1.07 -16.24
C SER A 68 -12.96 -1.93 -17.39
N ARG A 69 -11.89 -1.48 -18.05
CA ARG A 69 -11.19 -2.19 -19.13
C ARG A 69 -9.87 -2.82 -18.68
N ALA A 70 -9.43 -2.54 -17.45
CA ALA A 70 -8.17 -3.05 -16.94
C ALA A 70 -8.36 -4.49 -16.44
N ASP A 71 -7.47 -5.38 -16.87
CA ASP A 71 -7.41 -6.75 -16.36
C ASP A 71 -6.61 -6.84 -15.06
N ILE A 72 -5.55 -6.03 -14.95
CA ILE A 72 -4.59 -6.02 -13.84
C ILE A 72 -4.19 -4.57 -13.56
N ALA A 73 -4.12 -4.20 -12.29
CA ALA A 73 -3.53 -2.95 -11.85
C ALA A 73 -2.20 -3.19 -11.12
N THR A 74 -1.35 -2.17 -11.06
CA THR A 74 -0.04 -2.27 -10.41
C THR A 74 0.26 -1.03 -9.58
N ALA A 75 0.78 -1.22 -8.37
CA ALA A 75 1.22 -0.14 -7.50
C ALA A 75 2.58 -0.47 -6.86
N PHE A 76 3.64 -0.38 -7.67
CA PHE A 76 5.02 -0.72 -7.30
C PHE A 76 5.74 0.46 -6.63
N ARG A 77 5.25 0.91 -5.47
CA ARG A 77 5.85 2.08 -4.82
C ARG A 77 7.14 1.72 -4.10
N ASP A 78 8.25 2.35 -4.46
CA ASP A 78 9.56 2.16 -3.81
C ASP A 78 10.47 3.40 -3.99
N PRO A 79 10.97 4.04 -2.90
CA PRO A 79 10.61 3.81 -1.49
C PRO A 79 9.19 4.29 -1.17
N VAL A 80 8.61 3.71 -0.12
CA VAL A 80 7.32 4.16 0.43
C VAL A 80 7.56 5.35 1.36
N VAL A 81 7.15 6.54 0.91
CA VAL A 81 7.30 7.81 1.65
C VAL A 81 5.97 8.35 2.20
N GLU A 82 4.87 7.67 1.92
CA GLU A 82 3.51 8.06 2.30
C GLU A 82 2.85 6.91 3.08
N GLY A 83 1.98 7.24 4.02
CA GLY A 83 1.36 6.26 4.92
C GLY A 83 0.33 5.34 4.24
N GLN A 84 -0.34 5.80 3.19
CA GLN A 84 -1.33 5.03 2.42
C GLN A 84 -1.35 5.52 0.96
N SER A 85 -1.85 4.69 0.03
CA SER A 85 -1.81 5.01 -1.39
C SER A 85 -3.17 4.89 -2.06
N ALA A 86 -3.76 6.03 -2.43
CA ALA A 86 -4.99 6.05 -3.22
C ALA A 86 -4.86 5.26 -4.55
N SER A 87 -3.65 5.10 -5.08
CA SER A 87 -3.41 4.37 -6.33
C SER A 87 -3.54 2.85 -6.22
N VAL A 88 -3.52 2.27 -5.02
CA VAL A 88 -3.87 0.84 -4.81
C VAL A 88 -5.35 0.69 -4.45
N MET A 89 -5.87 1.59 -3.61
CA MET A 89 -7.27 1.55 -3.18
C MET A 89 -8.24 1.73 -4.35
N THR A 90 -7.90 2.60 -5.31
CA THR A 90 -8.77 2.91 -6.46
C THR A 90 -9.05 1.68 -7.34
N PRO A 91 -8.03 0.93 -7.82
CA PRO A 91 -8.29 -0.29 -8.59
C PRO A 91 -8.97 -1.41 -7.75
N GLU A 92 -8.66 -1.56 -6.47
CA GLU A 92 -9.35 -2.54 -5.62
C GLU A 92 -10.83 -2.21 -5.42
N LEU A 93 -11.18 -0.93 -5.20
CA LEU A 93 -12.57 -0.48 -5.18
C LEU A 93 -13.29 -0.67 -6.53
N ALA A 94 -12.54 -0.82 -7.62
CA ALA A 94 -13.07 -1.20 -8.93
C ALA A 94 -13.08 -2.73 -9.16
N GLY A 95 -12.76 -3.53 -8.13
CA GLY A 95 -12.67 -4.98 -8.20
C GLY A 95 -11.61 -5.46 -9.20
N ARG A 96 -10.50 -4.73 -9.34
CA ARG A 96 -9.37 -5.12 -10.20
C ARG A 96 -8.29 -5.76 -9.34
N PRO A 97 -7.69 -6.90 -9.76
CA PRO A 97 -6.55 -7.46 -9.05
C PRO A 97 -5.37 -6.49 -9.12
N VAL A 98 -4.67 -6.32 -8.01
CA VAL A 98 -3.54 -5.40 -7.91
C VAL A 98 -2.26 -6.13 -7.55
N ILE A 99 -1.17 -5.81 -8.25
CA ILE A 99 0.18 -6.24 -7.88
C ILE A 99 0.86 -5.11 -7.11
N VAL A 100 1.41 -5.43 -5.94
CA VAL A 100 2.10 -4.47 -5.06
C VAL A 100 3.44 -5.02 -4.58
N PHE A 101 4.33 -4.14 -4.15
CA PHE A 101 5.50 -4.59 -3.37
C PHE A 101 5.09 -4.86 -1.93
N ASP A 102 5.53 -5.97 -1.36
CA ASP A 102 5.30 -6.36 0.03
C ASP A 102 6.23 -5.57 0.97
N HIS A 103 5.87 -4.33 1.25
CA HIS A 103 6.53 -3.52 2.28
C HIS A 103 5.68 -2.34 2.74
N ALA A 104 5.95 -1.86 3.95
CA ALA A 104 5.24 -0.75 4.59
C ALA A 104 3.72 -1.03 4.62
N HIS A 105 2.89 -0.04 4.26
CA HIS A 105 1.43 -0.20 4.30
C HIS A 105 0.88 -1.23 3.31
N TYR A 106 1.66 -1.65 2.32
CA TYR A 106 1.25 -2.70 1.39
C TYR A 106 1.28 -4.09 2.04
N SER A 107 2.10 -4.31 3.08
CA SER A 107 2.11 -5.55 3.88
C SER A 107 0.91 -5.70 4.82
N GLU A 108 0.05 -4.67 4.90
CA GLU A 108 -1.20 -4.73 5.68
C GLU A 108 -2.35 -5.38 4.88
N PHE A 109 -2.16 -5.64 3.58
CA PHE A 109 -3.15 -6.29 2.74
C PHE A 109 -3.20 -7.77 3.08
N SER A 110 -4.39 -8.38 2.97
CA SER A 110 -4.49 -9.84 3.01
C SER A 110 -3.79 -10.44 1.79
N ASP A 111 -3.18 -11.62 1.96
CA ASP A 111 -2.61 -12.42 0.85
C ASP A 111 -3.63 -12.68 -0.26
N ASP A 112 -4.92 -12.71 0.10
CA ASP A 112 -6.02 -12.89 -0.85
C ASP A 112 -6.49 -11.59 -1.50
N ALA A 113 -6.13 -10.42 -0.95
CA ALA A 113 -6.61 -9.11 -1.42
C ALA A 113 -5.72 -8.48 -2.50
N ALA A 114 -4.42 -8.79 -2.49
CA ALA A 114 -3.45 -8.26 -3.44
C ALA A 114 -2.38 -9.30 -3.78
N PHE A 115 -1.85 -9.23 -4.99
CA PHE A 115 -0.69 -10.04 -5.38
C PHE A 115 0.58 -9.35 -4.90
N MET A 116 1.09 -9.80 -3.76
CA MET A 116 2.26 -9.22 -3.10
C MET A 116 3.56 -9.84 -3.61
N ILE A 117 4.55 -8.99 -3.95
CA ILE A 117 5.89 -9.42 -4.36
C ILE A 117 6.96 -8.72 -3.53
N GLU A 118 8.03 -9.42 -3.16
CA GLU A 118 9.18 -8.78 -2.53
C GLU A 118 9.79 -7.72 -3.45
N SER A 119 10.05 -6.52 -2.92
CA SER A 119 10.66 -5.43 -3.72
C SER A 119 12.04 -5.82 -4.27
N ALA A 120 12.78 -6.64 -3.52
CA ALA A 120 14.08 -7.18 -3.92
C ALA A 120 14.03 -8.09 -5.16
N ALA A 121 12.89 -8.73 -5.44
CA ALA A 121 12.70 -9.57 -6.63
C ALA A 121 12.73 -8.74 -7.94
N GLY A 122 12.49 -7.43 -7.84
CA GLY A 122 12.72 -6.47 -8.91
C GLY A 122 11.98 -6.81 -10.21
N VAL A 123 12.68 -6.65 -11.35
CA VAL A 123 12.10 -6.87 -12.70
C VAL A 123 11.63 -8.30 -12.88
N GLY A 124 12.38 -9.29 -12.36
CA GLY A 124 12.05 -10.70 -12.49
C GLY A 124 10.77 -11.06 -11.76
N GLY A 125 10.63 -10.61 -10.51
CA GLY A 125 9.42 -10.80 -9.70
C GLY A 125 8.19 -10.15 -10.34
N VAL A 126 8.32 -8.90 -10.82
CA VAL A 126 7.23 -8.21 -11.53
C VAL A 126 6.81 -8.97 -12.79
N GLY A 127 7.77 -9.46 -13.58
CA GLY A 127 7.48 -10.25 -14.78
C GLY A 127 6.77 -11.57 -14.47
N ALA A 128 7.22 -12.28 -13.43
CA ALA A 128 6.57 -13.50 -12.98
C ALA A 128 5.13 -13.26 -12.52
N ALA A 129 4.90 -12.28 -11.64
CA ALA A 129 3.56 -11.95 -11.16
C ALA A 129 2.61 -11.54 -12.30
N LEU A 130 3.10 -10.77 -13.29
CA LEU A 130 2.33 -10.44 -14.48
C LEU A 130 1.97 -11.69 -15.30
N ARG A 131 2.91 -12.62 -15.49
CA ARG A 131 2.66 -13.87 -16.21
C ARG A 131 1.60 -14.71 -15.52
N ASP A 132 1.74 -14.90 -14.21
CA ASP A 132 0.79 -15.68 -13.41
C ASP A 132 -0.63 -15.12 -13.56
N LEU A 133 -0.78 -13.81 -13.40
CA LEU A 133 -2.09 -13.17 -13.54
C LEU A 133 -2.59 -13.11 -14.98
N VAL A 134 -1.74 -13.00 -16.00
CA VAL A 134 -2.16 -13.06 -17.40
C VAL A 134 -2.75 -14.43 -17.75
N HIS A 135 -2.14 -15.50 -17.22
CA HIS A 135 -2.54 -16.88 -17.53
C HIS A 135 -3.67 -17.42 -16.67
N ASP A 136 -3.97 -16.78 -15.54
CA ASP A 136 -4.97 -17.26 -14.59
C ASP A 136 -6.12 -16.25 -14.41
N PRO A 137 -7.17 -16.30 -15.26
CA PRO A 137 -8.34 -15.43 -15.14
C PRO A 137 -9.13 -15.65 -13.84
N ASP A 138 -9.14 -16.86 -13.31
CA ASP A 138 -9.86 -17.18 -12.07
C ASP A 138 -9.14 -16.58 -10.86
N CYS A 139 -7.81 -16.63 -10.86
CA CYS A 139 -7.00 -15.92 -9.87
C CYS A 139 -7.22 -14.40 -9.95
N ARG A 140 -7.28 -13.82 -11.15
CA ARG A 140 -7.62 -12.39 -11.32
C ARG A 140 -8.98 -12.04 -10.72
N ALA A 141 -10.00 -12.86 -10.98
CA ALA A 141 -11.34 -12.64 -10.47
C ALA A 141 -11.36 -12.72 -8.94
N ARG A 142 -10.78 -13.78 -8.37
CA ARG A 142 -10.70 -13.99 -6.92
C ARG A 142 -9.97 -12.85 -6.21
N LEU A 143 -8.79 -12.45 -6.70
CA LEU A 143 -8.03 -11.32 -6.14
C LEU A 143 -8.82 -10.01 -6.24
N GLY A 144 -9.49 -9.75 -7.36
CA GLY A 144 -10.33 -8.57 -7.54
C GLY A 144 -11.51 -8.52 -6.56
N GLU A 145 -12.19 -9.65 -6.36
CA GLU A 145 -13.30 -9.78 -5.41
C GLU A 145 -12.85 -9.62 -3.96
N ALA A 146 -11.78 -10.31 -3.57
CA ALA A 146 -11.23 -10.23 -2.22
C ALA A 146 -10.62 -8.85 -1.91
N GLY A 147 -9.97 -8.21 -2.87
CA GLY A 147 -9.50 -6.82 -2.74
C GLY A 147 -10.65 -5.83 -2.55
N LEU A 148 -11.73 -5.98 -3.31
CA LEU A 148 -12.94 -5.16 -3.15
C LEU A 148 -13.55 -5.35 -1.76
N ASP A 149 -13.74 -6.59 -1.31
CA ASP A 149 -14.27 -6.90 0.02
C ASP A 149 -13.38 -6.31 1.13
N PHE A 150 -12.07 -6.51 1.03
CA PHE A 150 -11.10 -5.94 1.96
C PHE A 150 -11.20 -4.41 2.04
N MET A 151 -11.34 -3.71 0.91
CA MET A 151 -11.50 -2.27 0.89
C MET A 151 -12.82 -1.81 1.52
N LEU A 152 -13.93 -2.48 1.21
CA LEU A 152 -15.25 -2.12 1.73
C LEU A 152 -15.37 -2.38 3.23
N THR A 153 -14.69 -3.40 3.74
CA THR A 153 -14.72 -3.78 5.16
C THR A 153 -13.72 -2.99 6.00
N THR A 154 -12.51 -2.76 5.52
CA THR A 154 -11.43 -2.17 6.32
C THR A 154 -11.13 -0.71 6.01
N ARG A 155 -11.38 -0.24 4.78
CA ARG A 155 -11.00 1.11 4.29
C ARG A 155 -12.20 1.96 3.86
N SER A 156 -13.37 1.75 4.47
CA SER A 156 -14.56 2.56 4.22
C SER A 156 -14.57 3.86 5.02
N GLY A 157 -15.37 4.83 4.57
CA GLY A 157 -15.61 6.06 5.34
C GLY A 157 -16.23 5.79 6.72
N ALA A 158 -17.04 4.73 6.84
CA ALA A 158 -17.58 4.28 8.13
C ALA A 158 -16.48 3.75 9.05
N ALA A 159 -15.58 2.88 8.53
CA ALA A 159 -14.43 2.40 9.29
C ALA A 159 -13.50 3.54 9.72
N TYR A 160 -13.28 4.52 8.83
CA TYR A 160 -12.51 5.72 9.15
C TYR A 160 -13.17 6.56 10.25
N ALA A 161 -14.49 6.75 10.22
CA ALA A 161 -15.19 7.54 11.23
C ALA A 161 -15.23 6.83 12.60
N GLU A 162 -15.38 5.51 12.60
CA GLU A 162 -15.42 4.69 13.81
C GLU A 162 -14.08 4.68 14.57
N ALA A 163 -12.95 4.69 13.86
CA ALA A 163 -11.64 4.58 14.48
C ALA A 163 -11.32 5.73 15.48
N PRO A 164 -11.54 7.02 15.14
CA PRO A 164 -11.42 8.12 16.11
C PRO A 164 -12.38 8.02 17.29
N PHE A 165 -13.62 7.53 17.09
CA PHE A 165 -14.56 7.35 18.21
C PHE A 165 -14.04 6.30 19.19
N ARG A 166 -13.63 5.13 18.70
CA ARG A 166 -13.00 4.10 19.54
C ARG A 166 -11.76 4.62 20.25
N ALA A 167 -10.89 5.34 19.54
CA ALA A 167 -9.71 5.95 20.15
C ALA A 167 -10.09 6.95 21.26
N GLY A 168 -11.17 7.72 21.06
CA GLY A 168 -11.75 8.60 22.06
C GLY A 168 -12.27 7.85 23.28
N ASP A 169 -13.00 6.75 23.09
CA ASP A 169 -13.50 5.91 24.17
C ASP A 169 -12.36 5.29 24.98
N PHE A 170 -11.33 4.77 24.31
CA PHE A 170 -10.11 4.28 24.97
C PHE A 170 -9.41 5.40 25.77
N ALA A 171 -9.29 6.60 25.20
CA ALA A 171 -8.67 7.74 25.89
C ALA A 171 -9.50 8.19 27.11
N LEU A 172 -10.83 8.18 27.02
CA LEU A 172 -11.73 8.52 28.12
C LEU A 172 -11.71 7.44 29.22
N ALA A 173 -11.70 6.16 28.85
CA ALA A 173 -11.56 5.05 29.79
C ALA A 173 -10.21 5.08 30.52
N ALA A 174 -9.14 5.51 29.85
CA ALA A 174 -7.81 5.70 30.45
C ALA A 174 -7.70 6.97 31.30
N ARG A 175 -8.60 7.95 31.16
CA ARG A 175 -8.51 9.26 31.82
C ARG A 175 -8.31 9.20 33.35
N PRO A 176 -9.02 8.35 34.12
CA PRO A 176 -8.81 8.26 35.57
C PRO A 176 -7.42 7.75 35.96
N ARG A 177 -6.74 7.05 35.07
CA ARG A 177 -5.39 6.47 35.27
C ARG A 177 -4.27 7.46 34.95
N MET A 178 -4.55 8.49 34.16
CA MET A 178 -3.56 9.48 33.73
C MET A 178 -2.92 10.26 34.89
N PRO A 179 -3.65 10.72 35.93
CA PRO A 179 -3.04 11.34 37.10
C PRO A 179 -2.08 10.39 37.83
N LEU A 180 -2.44 9.12 38.00
CA LEU A 180 -1.59 8.12 38.66
C LEU A 180 -0.29 7.88 37.90
N ALA A 181 -0.37 7.72 36.57
CA ALA A 181 0.81 7.57 35.72
C ALA A 181 1.73 8.81 35.77
N ARG A 182 1.12 10.00 35.81
CA ARG A 182 1.84 11.27 35.96
C ARG A 182 2.52 11.39 37.32
N ASP A 183 1.80 11.11 38.40
CA ASP A 183 2.30 11.20 39.78
C ASP A 183 3.41 10.19 40.02
N GLY A 184 3.24 8.94 39.56
CA GLY A 184 4.29 7.91 39.61
C GLY A 184 5.55 8.32 38.86
N THR A 185 5.41 8.96 37.69
CA THR A 185 6.54 9.51 36.94
C THR A 185 7.21 10.67 37.66
N GLN A 186 6.45 11.56 38.30
CA GLN A 186 7.01 12.65 39.11
C GLN A 186 7.72 12.14 40.36
N LEU A 187 7.18 11.12 41.04
CA LEU A 187 7.81 10.51 42.21
C LEU A 187 9.14 9.86 41.84
N ARG A 188 9.19 9.09 40.75
CA ARG A 188 10.44 8.49 40.25
C ARG A 188 11.52 9.55 40.02
N ARG A 189 11.16 10.67 39.36
CA ARG A 189 12.07 11.81 39.15
C ARG A 189 12.57 12.44 40.45
N ARG A 190 11.71 12.58 41.47
CA ARG A 190 12.10 13.15 42.76
C ARG A 190 13.07 12.24 43.52
N LEU A 191 12.92 10.93 43.36
CA LEU A 191 13.79 9.93 43.99
C LEU A 191 15.09 9.70 43.22
N GLY A 192 15.25 10.28 42.02
CA GLY A 192 16.45 10.13 41.18
C GLY A 192 16.62 8.74 40.57
N VAL A 193 15.58 7.90 40.62
CA VAL A 193 15.62 6.50 40.18
C VAL A 193 15.33 6.34 38.69
N GLU A 194 15.04 7.42 37.96
CA GLU A 194 14.76 7.37 36.52
C GLU A 194 15.99 7.00 35.66
N LYS A 195 17.18 7.01 36.25
CA LYS A 195 18.45 6.68 35.57
C LYS A 195 18.89 5.24 35.80
N GLU A 196 18.22 4.52 36.69
CA GLU A 196 18.50 3.12 36.98
C GLU A 196 17.57 2.22 36.15
N ALA A 197 18.13 1.62 35.10
CA ALA A 197 17.38 0.76 34.17
C ALA A 197 16.62 -0.35 34.92
N ILE A 198 17.26 -1.00 35.90
CA ILE A 198 16.66 -2.08 36.70
C ILE A 198 15.40 -1.63 37.46
N VAL A 199 15.39 -0.42 38.03
CA VAL A 199 14.22 0.10 38.77
C VAL A 199 13.14 0.54 37.80
N THR A 200 13.53 1.12 36.68
CA THR A 200 12.60 1.56 35.64
C THR A 200 11.88 0.37 35.01
N ASP A 201 12.60 -0.72 34.72
CA ASP A 201 12.03 -1.95 34.13
C ASP A 201 11.11 -2.66 35.12
N ARG A 202 11.57 -2.87 36.37
CA ARG A 202 10.78 -3.58 37.40
C ARG A 202 9.55 -2.85 37.90
N VAL A 203 9.49 -1.52 37.75
CA VAL A 203 8.32 -0.71 38.09
C VAL A 203 7.47 -0.43 36.84
N GLY A 204 8.11 -0.34 35.67
CA GLY A 204 7.45 -0.09 34.40
C GLY A 204 6.53 -1.23 33.99
N GLU A 205 7.01 -2.47 34.06
CA GLU A 205 6.27 -3.67 33.63
C GLU A 205 4.97 -3.87 34.44
N PRO A 206 4.98 -3.89 35.79
CA PRO A 206 3.75 -4.07 36.55
C PRO A 206 2.81 -2.86 36.48
N ALA A 207 3.36 -1.65 36.30
CA ALA A 207 2.55 -0.45 36.10
C ALA A 207 1.89 -0.45 34.72
N PHE A 208 2.53 -1.01 33.70
CA PHE A 208 1.93 -1.24 32.40
C PHE A 208 0.80 -2.26 32.51
N ASP A 209 1.03 -3.41 33.16
CA ASP A 209 0.00 -4.44 33.38
C ASP A 209 -1.21 -3.95 34.20
N LEU A 210 -0.97 -3.14 35.24
CA LEU A 210 -2.04 -2.56 36.07
C LEU A 210 -2.84 -1.46 35.35
N LEU A 211 -2.26 -0.84 34.32
CA LEU A 211 -2.84 0.29 33.61
C LEU A 211 -3.35 -0.08 32.21
N GLU A 212 -2.96 -1.23 31.66
CA GLU A 212 -3.59 -1.79 30.47
C GLU A 212 -5.06 -2.11 30.74
N LEU A 213 -5.88 -1.79 29.74
CA LEU A 213 -7.31 -2.02 29.70
C LEU A 213 -7.52 -3.47 29.23
N ALA A 214 -7.95 -4.35 30.14
CA ALA A 214 -8.84 -5.45 29.72
C ALA A 214 -10.15 -4.87 29.18
#